data_AF-A0A370VS81-F1
#
_entry.id   AF-A0A370VS81-F1
#
_cell.length_a   1.000
_cell.length_b   1.000
_cell.length_c   1.000
_cell.angle_alpha   90.00
_cell.angle_beta   90.00
_cell.angle_gamma   90.00
#
_symmetry.space_group_name_H-M   'P 1'
#
loop_
_entity.id
_entity.type
_entity.pdbx_description
1 polymer ?
#
loop_
_entity_poly.entity_id
_entity_poly.type
_entity_poly.pdbx_seq_one_letter_code
_entity_poly.pdbx_strand_id
1 'polypeptide(L)'
;MGQARVFVDPLWPPVIAGPHLCNLLTLYSVPDSGQERGRIVTMSNTPMAANPLTRAVLEIDEYASGLGWDQPARLFALVDTARLRVQEPGLAAQLGLGDEQESTGLTPIEQDELPTGKQLDEFLGTIAWPDAVTGCALTVERLMLPPSAEAQVPQGLSDAELTRWVAEHPERQEVRMTVAVLRDGSRESALRLREKDTPTEVLTGPELVPGLAQALAATFED
;
A
#
# COMPACT_ATOMS: atom_id res chain seq x y z
N MET A 1 -4.44 1.90 -64.92
CA MET A 1 -5.68 1.72 -64.15
C MET A 1 -5.30 1.77 -62.67
N GLY A 2 -5.71 2.82 -61.93
CA GLY A 2 -5.58 3.05 -60.46
C GLY A 2 -4.16 3.28 -59.91
N GLN A 3 -3.62 4.48 -59.58
CA GLN A 3 -3.97 5.60 -58.66
C GLN A 3 -3.95 5.29 -57.14
N ALA A 4 -2.85 5.71 -56.49
CA ALA A 4 -2.66 6.42 -55.21
C ALA A 4 -3.31 5.95 -53.88
N ARG A 5 -2.50 5.84 -52.80
CA ARG A 5 -2.46 6.79 -51.65
C ARG A 5 -1.46 6.38 -50.53
N VAL A 6 -1.10 7.41 -49.75
CA VAL A 6 -0.09 7.61 -48.69
C VAL A 6 -0.57 7.21 -47.28
N PHE A 7 0.33 6.83 -46.36
CA PHE A 7 0.44 7.19 -44.90
C PHE A 7 1.60 6.38 -44.27
N VAL A 8 2.74 6.91 -43.76
CA VAL A 8 3.06 7.75 -42.56
C VAL A 8 2.75 7.08 -41.21
N ASP A 9 3.80 6.47 -40.61
CA ASP A 9 4.23 6.41 -39.19
C ASP A 9 3.25 6.01 -38.03
N PRO A 10 3.76 5.73 -36.80
CA PRO A 10 3.42 4.56 -35.99
C PRO A 10 2.34 4.84 -34.94
N LEU A 11 1.60 3.82 -34.50
CA LEU A 11 0.53 3.97 -33.51
C LEU A 11 0.69 3.00 -32.33
N TRP A 12 1.36 3.52 -31.32
CA TRP A 12 1.07 3.30 -29.90
C TRP A 12 -0.43 3.54 -29.60
N PRO A 13 -1.10 2.75 -28.76
CA PRO A 13 -2.39 3.13 -28.17
C PRO A 13 -2.29 3.30 -26.64
N PRO A 14 -3.23 4.02 -26.00
CA PRO A 14 -3.16 5.46 -25.80
C PRO A 14 -2.90 5.82 -24.32
N VAL A 15 -2.17 6.92 -24.11
CA VAL A 15 -2.21 7.67 -22.86
C VAL A 15 -3.63 8.22 -22.72
N ILE A 16 -4.41 7.68 -21.79
CA ILE A 16 -5.67 8.30 -21.37
C ILE A 16 -5.30 9.48 -20.48
N ALA A 17 -5.10 10.63 -21.12
CA ALA A 17 -5.03 11.93 -20.48
C ALA A 17 -6.47 12.37 -20.13
N GLY A 18 -6.88 12.11 -18.89
CA GLY A 18 -7.98 12.80 -18.22
C GLY A 18 -7.42 13.78 -17.19
N PRO A 19 -8.01 14.98 -17.01
CA PRO A 19 -7.49 15.93 -16.04
C PRO A 19 -7.88 15.47 -14.63
N HIS A 20 -6.87 15.31 -13.76
CA HIS A 20 -6.98 15.12 -12.30
C HIS A 20 -7.16 13.69 -11.73
N LEU A 21 -6.52 12.67 -12.33
CA LEU A 21 -6.21 11.44 -11.59
C LEU A 21 -4.88 11.63 -10.82
N CYS A 22 -5.02 12.01 -9.55
CA CYS A 22 -4.10 11.83 -8.43
C CYS A 22 -2.59 11.72 -8.76
N ASN A 23 -1.95 12.87 -8.97
CA ASN A 23 -0.49 13.06 -8.88
C ASN A 23 0.06 12.92 -7.45
N LEU A 24 -0.67 12.25 -6.55
CA LEU A 24 -0.23 12.05 -5.18
C LEU A 24 1.07 11.25 -5.14
N LEU A 25 1.31 10.33 -6.09
CA LEU A 25 2.51 9.48 -6.12
C LEU A 25 3.86 10.26 -6.20
N THR A 26 3.86 11.48 -6.73
CA THR A 26 5.10 12.19 -7.12
C THR A 26 5.77 12.98 -5.99
N LEU A 27 5.20 13.07 -4.78
CA LEU A 27 5.63 14.04 -3.77
C LEU A 27 6.04 13.42 -2.44
N TYR A 28 7.04 12.54 -2.41
CA TYR A 28 7.37 11.80 -1.19
C TYR A 28 8.84 11.83 -0.80
N SER A 29 9.13 12.48 0.32
CA SER A 29 10.34 12.25 1.11
C SER A 29 9.94 11.62 2.43
N VAL A 30 10.55 10.48 2.78
CA VAL A 30 10.33 9.75 4.04
C VAL A 30 11.11 10.41 5.18
N PRO A 31 10.46 10.82 6.30
CA PRO A 31 11.14 11.39 7.47
C PRO A 31 11.79 10.33 8.38
N ASP A 32 12.77 10.77 9.18
CA ASP A 32 13.67 9.99 10.03
C ASP A 32 13.00 9.49 11.33
N SER A 33 13.10 8.20 11.65
CA SER A 33 12.79 7.63 12.96
C SER A 33 13.53 6.30 13.18
N GLY A 34 14.01 6.09 14.40
CA GLY A 34 15.00 5.08 14.73
C GLY A 34 14.46 3.65 14.94
N GLN A 35 15.30 2.71 14.49
CA GLN A 35 15.25 1.25 14.59
C GLN A 35 14.43 0.62 15.74
N GLU A 36 13.48 -0.24 15.36
CA GLU A 36 13.20 -1.53 16.03
C GLU A 36 12.97 -2.63 14.98
N ARG A 37 13.46 -3.84 15.27
CA ARG A 37 13.64 -4.94 14.31
C ARG A 37 12.43 -5.88 14.24
N GLY A 38 12.06 -6.27 13.01
CA GLY A 38 11.42 -7.54 12.63
C GLY A 38 10.31 -8.04 13.56
N ARG A 39 9.18 -7.32 13.61
CA ARG A 39 8.03 -7.70 14.42
C ARG A 39 7.01 -8.44 13.56
N ILE A 40 6.62 -9.61 14.03
CA ILE A 40 5.61 -10.43 13.35
C ILE A 40 4.25 -10.05 13.93
N VAL A 41 3.30 -9.76 13.05
CA VAL A 41 1.97 -9.31 13.41
C VAL A 41 1.08 -10.54 13.58
N THR A 42 0.57 -10.75 14.79
CA THR A 42 -0.50 -11.71 15.08
C THR A 42 -1.48 -11.05 16.03
N MET A 43 -2.65 -10.62 15.54
CA MET A 43 -3.75 -10.10 16.37
C MET A 43 -5.09 -10.78 16.01
N SER A 44 -5.83 -11.22 17.02
CA SER A 44 -6.90 -12.23 16.92
C SER A 44 -8.32 -11.66 16.95
N ASN A 45 -8.62 -10.62 16.15
CA ASN A 45 -10.00 -10.10 16.07
C ASN A 45 -10.46 -9.64 14.67
N THR A 46 -10.12 -10.41 13.64
CA THR A 46 -10.54 -10.12 12.26
C THR A 46 -11.85 -10.84 11.91
N PRO A 47 -12.85 -10.19 11.28
CA PRO A 47 -14.13 -10.82 10.98
C PRO A 47 -13.98 -12.07 10.11
N MET A 48 -14.43 -13.22 10.62
CA MET A 48 -14.33 -14.55 10.02
C MET A 48 -14.97 -14.69 8.62
N ALA A 49 -15.70 -13.70 8.12
CA ALA A 49 -16.32 -13.72 6.79
C ALA A 49 -15.50 -13.03 5.68
N ALA A 50 -14.40 -12.35 6.04
CA ALA A 50 -13.55 -11.68 5.06
C ALA A 50 -12.57 -12.64 4.37
N ASN A 51 -12.27 -12.42 3.08
CA ASN A 51 -11.23 -13.14 2.34
C ASN A 51 -9.86 -13.01 3.07
N PRO A 52 -9.00 -14.05 3.08
CA PRO A 52 -7.64 -13.99 3.61
C PRO A 52 -6.87 -12.68 3.38
N LEU A 53 -6.95 -12.07 2.18
CA LEU A 53 -6.26 -10.82 1.89
C LEU A 53 -6.82 -9.63 2.68
N THR A 54 -8.15 -9.50 2.75
CA THR A 54 -8.83 -8.51 3.60
C THR A 54 -8.48 -8.69 5.06
N ARG A 55 -8.33 -9.94 5.51
CA ARG A 55 -7.92 -10.19 6.89
C ARG A 55 -6.51 -9.68 7.19
N ALA A 56 -5.56 -9.99 6.30
CA ALA A 56 -4.18 -9.54 6.43
C ALA A 56 -4.07 -8.01 6.41
N VAL A 57 -4.82 -7.33 5.54
CA VAL A 57 -4.86 -5.86 5.49
C VAL A 57 -5.36 -5.24 6.80
N LEU A 58 -6.44 -5.78 7.38
CA LEU A 58 -7.00 -5.30 8.64
C LEU A 58 -6.06 -5.58 9.82
N GLU A 59 -5.40 -6.72 9.84
CA GLU A 59 -4.41 -7.06 10.86
C GLU A 59 -3.20 -6.11 10.82
N ILE A 60 -2.71 -5.78 9.62
CA ILE A 60 -1.64 -4.81 9.44
C ILE A 60 -2.09 -3.39 9.85
N ASP A 61 -3.32 -2.98 9.50
CA ASP A 61 -3.88 -1.70 9.97
C ASP A 61 -3.97 -1.62 11.49
N GLU A 62 -4.49 -2.67 12.14
CA GLU A 62 -4.58 -2.73 13.60
C GLU A 62 -3.21 -2.68 14.27
N TYR A 63 -2.23 -3.41 13.71
CA TYR A 63 -0.85 -3.33 14.15
C TYR A 63 -0.27 -1.92 14.04
N ALA A 64 -0.39 -1.29 12.87
CA ALA A 64 0.09 0.07 12.67
C ALA A 64 -0.64 1.09 13.55
N SER A 65 -1.94 0.89 13.81
CA SER A 65 -2.72 1.68 14.77
C SER A 65 -2.17 1.56 16.19
N GLY A 66 -1.76 0.35 16.60
CA GLY A 66 -1.10 0.11 17.87
C GLY A 66 0.23 0.86 18.06
N LEU A 67 0.88 1.29 16.97
CA LEU A 67 2.13 2.07 17.00
C LEU A 67 1.88 3.59 17.10
N GLY A 68 0.64 4.04 17.00
CA GLY A 68 0.28 5.46 16.94
C GLY A 68 0.48 6.07 15.55
N TRP A 69 0.19 7.36 15.41
CA TRP A 69 0.37 8.14 14.17
C TRP A 69 1.78 8.67 14.02
N ASP A 70 2.03 9.31 12.88
CA ASP A 70 3.28 9.94 12.50
C ASP A 70 4.40 8.89 12.34
N GLN A 71 4.03 7.70 11.84
CA GLN A 71 4.92 6.57 11.62
C GLN A 71 5.51 6.58 10.19
N PRO A 72 6.75 6.10 10.02
CA PRO A 72 7.30 5.86 8.69
C PRO A 72 6.50 4.79 7.96
N ALA A 73 6.64 4.78 6.63
CA ALA A 73 6.01 3.77 5.81
C ALA A 73 6.61 2.39 6.11
N ARG A 74 5.75 1.36 6.20
CA ARG A 74 6.11 0.00 6.59
C ARG A 74 5.72 -0.98 5.50
N LEU A 75 6.68 -1.83 5.10
CA LEU A 75 6.50 -2.84 4.07
C LEU A 75 6.36 -4.22 4.72
N PHE A 76 5.50 -5.06 4.16
CA PHE A 76 5.24 -6.41 4.65
C PHE A 76 5.32 -7.40 3.49
N ALA A 77 5.98 -8.53 3.71
CA ALA A 77 5.83 -9.72 2.89
C ALA A 77 4.59 -10.50 3.36
N LEU A 78 3.76 -10.96 2.42
CA LEU A 78 2.63 -11.84 2.70
C LEU A 78 3.00 -13.26 2.28
N VAL A 79 3.09 -14.14 3.27
CA VAL A 79 3.43 -15.55 3.07
C VAL A 79 2.22 -16.41 3.34
N ASP A 80 1.99 -17.44 2.51
CA ASP A 80 0.95 -18.43 2.78
C ASP A 80 1.23 -19.14 4.11
N THR A 81 0.28 -19.06 5.05
CA THR A 81 0.47 -19.57 6.40
C THR A 81 0.67 -21.09 6.41
N ALA A 82 0.01 -21.84 5.51
CA ALA A 82 0.18 -23.29 5.43
C ALA A 82 1.58 -23.65 4.92
N ARG A 83 2.08 -22.94 3.90
CA ARG A 83 3.43 -23.09 3.37
C ARG A 83 4.49 -22.74 4.41
N LEU A 84 4.31 -21.64 5.15
CA LEU A 84 5.21 -21.21 6.22
C LEU A 84 5.40 -22.31 7.27
N ARG A 85 4.32 -22.99 7.67
CA ARG A 85 4.38 -24.08 8.66
C ARG A 85 5.17 -25.29 8.19
N VAL A 86 5.06 -25.62 6.90
CA VAL A 86 5.78 -26.75 6.31
C VAL A 86 7.25 -26.44 6.12
N GLN A 87 7.57 -25.23 5.65
CA GLN A 87 8.94 -24.84 5.30
C GLN A 87 9.74 -24.38 6.52
N GLU A 88 9.11 -23.67 7.45
CA GLU A 88 9.74 -23.06 8.63
C GLU A 88 9.00 -23.44 9.93
N PRO A 89 8.97 -24.72 10.32
CA PRO A 89 8.20 -25.19 11.48
C PRO A 89 8.66 -24.56 12.80
N GLY A 90 9.95 -24.23 12.94
CA GLY A 90 10.48 -23.55 14.11
C GLY A 90 9.95 -22.12 14.26
N LEU A 91 9.81 -21.39 13.14
CA LEU A 91 9.21 -20.07 13.11
C LEU A 91 7.70 -20.17 13.38
N ALA A 92 7.01 -21.11 12.72
CA ALA A 92 5.59 -21.34 12.97
C ALA A 92 5.27 -21.64 14.44
N ALA A 93 6.12 -22.41 15.14
CA ALA A 93 5.96 -22.66 16.57
C ALA A 93 6.12 -21.38 17.42
N GLN A 94 7.08 -20.51 17.08
CA GLN A 94 7.24 -19.21 17.75
C GLN A 94 6.04 -18.29 17.53
N LEU A 95 5.35 -18.45 16.40
CA LEU A 95 4.17 -17.69 16.01
C LEU A 95 2.84 -18.27 16.52
N GLY A 96 2.86 -19.40 17.24
CA GLY A 96 1.64 -20.05 17.68
C GLY A 96 0.80 -20.65 16.54
N LEU A 97 1.35 -20.79 15.34
CA LEU A 97 0.66 -21.29 14.14
C LEU A 97 0.58 -22.83 14.11
N GLY A 98 1.17 -23.51 15.11
CA GLY A 98 1.33 -24.97 15.14
C GLY A 98 0.04 -25.78 15.31
N ASP A 99 -0.99 -25.21 15.95
CA ASP A 99 -2.20 -25.96 16.35
C ASP A 99 -3.46 -25.61 15.52
N GLU A 100 -3.41 -24.60 14.65
CA GLU A 100 -4.58 -24.18 13.86
C GLU A 100 -4.74 -25.00 12.57
N GLN A 101 -5.41 -26.16 12.64
CA GLN A 101 -5.66 -27.02 11.46
C GLN A 101 -6.42 -26.34 10.29
N GLU A 102 -6.93 -25.11 10.46
CA GLU A 102 -7.82 -24.42 9.53
C GLU A 102 -7.33 -23.01 9.11
N SER A 103 -6.06 -22.63 9.33
CA SER A 103 -5.58 -21.30 8.92
C SER A 103 -5.31 -21.22 7.41
N THR A 104 -6.38 -21.18 6.60
CA THR A 104 -6.32 -20.62 5.25
C THR A 104 -6.12 -19.11 5.39
N GLY A 105 -4.87 -18.66 5.28
CA GLY A 105 -4.49 -17.32 5.68
C GLY A 105 -3.15 -16.89 5.10
N LEU A 106 -2.91 -15.59 5.19
CA LEU A 106 -1.64 -14.97 4.89
C LEU A 106 -1.03 -14.53 6.21
N THR A 107 0.26 -14.78 6.40
CA THR A 107 1.04 -14.27 7.53
C THR A 107 1.82 -13.05 7.06
N PRO A 108 1.51 -11.84 7.58
CA PRO A 108 2.29 -10.65 7.34
C PRO A 108 3.63 -10.71 8.08
N ILE A 109 4.71 -10.49 7.36
CA ILE A 109 6.06 -10.38 7.91
C ILE A 109 6.57 -8.99 7.60
N GLU A 110 6.73 -8.16 8.63
CA GLU A 110 7.30 -6.82 8.47
C GLU A 110 8.73 -6.89 7.91
N GLN A 111 9.01 -6.09 6.90
CA GLN A 111 10.32 -5.96 6.27
C GLN A 111 11.10 -4.80 6.90
N ASP A 112 12.38 -4.72 6.56
CA ASP A 112 13.21 -3.59 6.99
C ASP A 112 12.64 -2.25 6.51
N GLU A 113 12.93 -1.22 7.29
CA GLU A 113 12.43 0.14 7.11
C GLU A 113 12.87 0.73 5.76
N LEU A 114 11.97 1.51 5.13
CA LEU A 114 12.24 2.12 3.83
C LEU A 114 13.49 3.02 3.89
N PRO A 115 14.38 2.98 2.89
CA PRO A 115 15.54 3.87 2.83
C PRO A 115 15.11 5.33 2.93
N THR A 116 15.65 6.03 3.91
CA THR A 116 15.34 7.44 4.17
C THR A 116 15.64 8.32 2.95
N GLY A 117 14.79 9.32 2.70
CA GLY A 117 15.04 10.33 1.67
C GLY A 117 14.88 9.86 0.22
N LYS A 118 14.47 8.61 -0.02
CA LYS A 118 14.06 8.15 -1.36
C LYS A 118 12.57 8.34 -1.58
N GLN A 119 12.22 8.60 -2.84
CA GLN A 119 10.82 8.57 -3.27
C GLN A 119 10.30 7.14 -3.19
N LEU A 120 9.05 6.98 -2.75
CA LEU A 120 8.43 5.67 -2.57
C LEU A 120 8.49 4.83 -3.86
N ASP A 121 8.19 5.44 -5.01
CA ASP A 121 8.20 4.75 -6.31
C ASP A 121 9.60 4.26 -6.71
N GLU A 122 10.64 5.06 -6.43
CA GLU A 122 12.03 4.66 -6.66
C GLU A 122 12.40 3.46 -5.79
N PHE A 123 11.99 3.46 -4.52
CA PHE A 123 12.24 2.34 -3.62
C PHE A 123 11.51 1.08 -4.07
N LEU A 124 10.21 1.18 -4.37
CA LEU A 124 9.40 0.03 -4.80
C LEU A 124 10.01 -0.63 -6.05
N GLY A 125 10.51 0.17 -6.99
CA GLY A 125 11.21 -0.34 -8.18
C GLY A 125 12.54 -1.06 -7.92
N THR A 126 13.05 -1.07 -6.68
CA THR A 126 14.26 -1.83 -6.29
C THR A 126 13.97 -3.13 -5.58
N ILE A 127 12.70 -3.40 -5.25
CA ILE A 127 12.32 -4.60 -4.50
C ILE A 127 12.30 -5.80 -5.44
N ALA A 128 12.85 -6.92 -4.96
CA ALA A 128 12.69 -8.23 -5.58
C ALA A 128 12.22 -9.23 -4.53
N TRP A 129 11.10 -9.90 -4.80
CA TRP A 129 10.50 -10.86 -3.87
C TRP A 129 10.87 -12.30 -4.21
N PRO A 130 11.27 -13.13 -3.24
CA PRO A 130 11.47 -14.55 -3.47
C PRO A 130 10.14 -15.26 -3.74
N ASP A 131 10.20 -16.46 -4.36
CA ASP A 131 9.03 -17.29 -4.70
C ASP A 131 8.18 -17.73 -3.50
N ALA A 132 8.72 -17.60 -2.28
CA ALA A 132 8.00 -17.88 -1.04
C ALA A 132 6.99 -16.79 -0.68
N VAL A 133 7.18 -15.58 -1.18
CA VAL A 133 6.31 -14.42 -0.92
C VAL A 133 5.18 -14.42 -1.94
N THR A 134 3.96 -14.70 -1.46
CA THR A 134 2.74 -14.79 -2.28
C THR A 134 2.20 -13.40 -2.63
N GLY A 135 2.50 -12.40 -1.81
CA GLY A 135 2.09 -11.02 -2.00
C GLY A 135 2.85 -10.07 -1.09
N CYS A 136 2.58 -8.78 -1.19
CA CYS A 136 3.17 -7.77 -0.32
C CYS A 136 2.11 -6.75 0.11
N ALA A 137 2.39 -6.06 1.19
CA ALA A 137 1.56 -4.96 1.67
C ALA A 137 2.40 -3.77 2.11
N LEU A 138 1.83 -2.57 2.04
CA LEU A 138 2.45 -1.33 2.48
C LEU A 138 1.46 -0.53 3.31
N THR A 139 1.92 -0.04 4.46
CA THR A 139 1.20 0.93 5.27
C THR A 139 1.90 2.28 5.20
N VAL A 140 1.17 3.33 4.85
CA VAL A 140 1.66 4.71 4.76
C VAL A 140 0.66 5.69 5.34
N GLU A 141 1.15 6.81 5.86
CA GLU A 141 0.33 7.93 6.31
C GLU A 141 0.43 9.09 5.32
N ARG A 142 -0.70 9.74 5.02
CA ARG A 142 -0.80 10.82 4.04
C ARG A 142 -1.70 11.95 4.51
N LEU A 143 -1.36 13.14 4.04
CA LEU A 143 -2.28 14.26 3.99
C LEU A 143 -3.07 14.18 2.69
N MET A 144 -4.39 14.26 2.80
CA MET A 144 -5.31 14.37 1.67
C MET A 144 -6.19 15.59 1.84
N LEU A 145 -6.75 16.06 0.74
CA LEU A 145 -7.77 17.09 0.75
C LEU A 145 -9.10 16.49 0.35
N PRO A 146 -10.22 16.92 0.94
CA PRO A 146 -11.52 16.58 0.42
C PRO A 146 -11.69 17.19 -0.98
N PRO A 147 -12.55 16.61 -1.84
CA PRO A 147 -12.78 17.11 -3.20
C PRO A 147 -13.15 18.60 -3.28
N SER A 148 -13.83 19.14 -2.26
CA SER A 148 -14.16 20.56 -2.14
C SER A 148 -12.92 21.46 -2.03
N ALA A 149 -11.88 21.01 -1.33
CA ALA A 149 -10.64 21.73 -1.13
C ALA A 149 -9.67 21.52 -2.29
N GLU A 150 -9.64 20.32 -2.90
CA GLU A 150 -8.84 20.04 -4.09
C GLU A 150 -9.18 20.99 -5.26
N ALA A 151 -10.47 21.31 -5.44
CA ALA A 151 -10.91 22.26 -6.46
C ALA A 151 -10.38 23.70 -6.27
N GLN A 152 -9.84 24.02 -5.09
CA GLN A 152 -9.31 25.33 -4.72
C GLN A 152 -7.78 25.40 -4.84
N VAL A 153 -7.11 24.28 -5.16
CA VAL A 153 -5.65 24.23 -5.30
C VAL A 153 -5.21 25.21 -6.40
N PRO A 154 -4.30 26.16 -6.10
CA PRO A 154 -3.78 27.09 -7.09
C PRO A 154 -3.06 26.35 -8.23
N GLN A 155 -3.28 26.80 -9.47
CA GLN A 155 -2.56 26.27 -10.62
C GLN A 155 -1.13 26.80 -10.69
N GLY A 156 -0.20 25.97 -11.20
CA GLY A 156 1.18 26.37 -11.47
C GLY A 156 2.08 26.41 -10.24
N LEU A 157 1.63 25.87 -9.09
CA LEU A 157 2.51 25.63 -7.95
C LEU A 157 3.59 24.62 -8.33
N SER A 158 4.81 24.86 -7.86
CA SER A 158 5.81 23.79 -7.81
C SER A 158 5.38 22.72 -6.81
N ASP A 159 5.96 21.53 -6.98
CA ASP A 159 5.82 20.38 -6.09
C ASP A 159 5.97 20.74 -4.61
N ALA A 160 7.01 21.49 -4.24
CA ALA A 160 7.25 21.93 -2.87
C ALA A 160 6.19 22.92 -2.35
N GLU A 161 5.73 23.82 -3.21
CA GLU A 161 4.68 24.80 -2.86
C GLU A 161 3.32 24.11 -2.69
N LEU A 162 3.02 23.10 -3.52
CA LEU A 162 1.81 22.30 -3.39
C LEU A 162 1.81 21.52 -2.07
N THR A 163 2.91 20.83 -1.74
CA THR A 163 3.03 20.12 -0.45
C THR A 163 2.80 21.05 0.72
N ARG A 164 3.40 22.24 0.71
CA ARG A 164 3.21 23.24 1.76
C ARG A 164 1.76 23.71 1.85
N TRP A 165 1.13 24.00 0.71
CA TRP A 165 -0.25 24.47 0.66
C TRP A 165 -1.23 23.43 1.25
N VAL A 166 -1.06 22.15 0.88
CA VAL A 166 -1.85 21.03 1.43
C VAL A 166 -1.66 20.90 2.94
N ALA A 167 -0.41 20.98 3.41
CA ALA A 167 -0.08 20.87 4.83
C ALA A 167 -0.67 22.01 5.70
N GLU A 168 -0.79 23.20 5.14
CA GLU A 168 -1.37 24.37 5.83
C GLU A 168 -2.90 24.46 5.68
N HIS A 169 -3.53 23.62 4.82
CA HIS A 169 -4.96 23.71 4.53
C HIS A 169 -5.82 23.32 5.76
N PRO A 170 -6.90 24.07 6.07
CA PRO A 170 -7.75 23.80 7.24
C PRO A 170 -8.59 22.52 7.09
N GLU A 171 -9.02 22.20 5.87
CA GLU A 171 -9.80 20.98 5.59
C GLU A 171 -8.91 19.76 5.28
N ARG A 172 -7.59 19.84 5.49
CA ARG A 172 -6.72 18.68 5.27
C ARG A 172 -7.11 17.54 6.20
N GLN A 173 -7.06 16.33 5.67
CA GLN A 173 -7.31 15.11 6.42
C GLN A 173 -6.05 14.26 6.44
N GLU A 174 -5.80 13.63 7.57
CA GLU A 174 -4.73 12.66 7.72
C GLU A 174 -5.31 11.26 7.63
N VAL A 175 -4.76 10.47 6.72
CA VAL A 175 -5.21 9.10 6.46
C VAL A 175 -4.04 8.15 6.55
N ARG A 176 -4.28 7.00 7.19
CA ARG A 176 -3.43 5.84 7.08
C ARG A 176 -4.04 4.91 6.05
N MET A 177 -3.19 4.48 5.12
CA MET A 177 -3.57 3.58 4.05
C MET A 177 -2.74 2.32 4.17
N THR A 178 -3.39 1.17 4.30
CA THR A 178 -2.76 -0.15 4.20
C THR A 178 -3.21 -0.80 2.90
N VAL A 179 -2.29 -1.08 2.00
CA VAL A 179 -2.58 -1.62 0.67
C VAL A 179 -1.85 -2.94 0.52
N ALA A 180 -2.54 -3.98 0.07
CA ALA A 180 -1.96 -5.30 -0.18
C ALA A 180 -2.27 -5.79 -1.58
N VAL A 181 -1.31 -6.50 -2.17
CA VAL A 181 -1.45 -7.16 -3.47
C VAL A 181 -0.86 -8.56 -3.42
N LEU A 182 -1.43 -9.48 -4.19
CA LEU A 182 -0.92 -10.82 -4.42
C LEU A 182 -0.41 -10.97 -5.85
N ARG A 183 0.46 -11.95 -6.08
CA ARG A 183 1.00 -12.28 -7.41
C ARG A 183 -0.08 -12.70 -8.41
N ASP A 184 -1.25 -13.14 -7.96
CA ASP A 184 -2.38 -13.50 -8.83
C ASP A 184 -3.22 -12.29 -9.29
N GLY A 185 -2.82 -11.08 -8.90
CA GLY A 185 -3.51 -9.83 -9.22
C GLY A 185 -4.58 -9.43 -8.21
N SER A 186 -4.84 -10.24 -7.19
CA SER A 186 -5.74 -9.86 -6.09
C SER A 186 -5.17 -8.66 -5.36
N ARG A 187 -6.04 -7.71 -5.01
CA ARG A 187 -5.69 -6.51 -4.26
C ARG A 187 -6.74 -6.20 -3.20
N GLU A 188 -6.31 -5.51 -2.17
CA GLU A 188 -7.17 -5.01 -1.11
C GLU A 188 -6.56 -3.77 -0.48
N SER A 189 -7.39 -2.90 0.08
CA SER A 189 -6.92 -1.72 0.79
C SER A 189 -7.78 -1.46 2.03
N ALA A 190 -7.17 -0.91 3.07
CA ALA A 190 -7.82 -0.34 4.23
C ALA A 190 -7.44 1.14 4.36
N LEU A 191 -8.43 1.99 4.65
CA LEU A 191 -8.28 3.40 4.92
C LEU A 191 -8.80 3.72 6.31
N ARG A 192 -7.95 4.38 7.10
CA ARG A 192 -8.26 4.86 8.44
C ARG A 192 -8.03 6.36 8.49
N LEU A 193 -9.04 7.12 8.93
CA LEU A 193 -8.93 8.57 9.10
C LEU A 193 -8.47 8.88 10.53
N ARG A 194 -7.52 9.81 10.70
CA ARG A 194 -7.03 10.25 12.03
C ARG A 194 -8.15 10.80 12.91
N GLU A 195 -9.11 11.50 12.32
CA GLU A 195 -10.29 12.03 13.02
C GLU A 195 -11.27 10.94 13.47
N LYS A 196 -11.20 9.74 12.87
CA LYS A 196 -12.08 8.60 13.14
C LYS A 196 -11.27 7.34 13.42
N ASP A 197 -10.30 7.46 14.31
CA ASP A 197 -9.33 6.41 14.60
C ASP A 197 -9.93 5.30 15.49
N THR A 198 -10.82 4.49 14.89
CA THR A 198 -11.41 3.32 15.55
C THR A 198 -11.46 2.13 14.58
N PRO A 199 -11.26 0.88 15.05
CA PRO A 199 -11.32 -0.31 14.18
C PRO A 199 -12.63 -0.47 13.40
N THR A 200 -13.74 0.07 13.91
CA THR A 200 -15.06 0.00 13.27
C THR A 200 -15.28 1.02 12.16
N GLU A 201 -14.43 2.04 12.07
CA GLU A 201 -14.51 3.11 11.05
C GLU A 201 -13.51 2.91 9.90
N VAL A 202 -12.79 1.79 9.89
CA VAL A 202 -11.85 1.45 8.82
C VAL A 202 -12.63 1.07 7.56
N LEU A 203 -12.36 1.78 6.46
CA LEU A 203 -12.95 1.50 5.16
C LEU A 203 -12.08 0.51 4.41
N THR A 204 -12.66 -0.59 3.92
CA THR A 204 -11.93 -1.59 3.12
C THR A 204 -12.46 -1.67 1.69
N GLY A 205 -11.58 -1.88 0.72
CA GLY A 205 -11.97 -2.16 -0.65
C GLY A 205 -10.81 -2.14 -1.66
N PRO A 206 -10.89 -2.96 -2.72
CA PRO A 206 -9.79 -3.15 -3.69
C PRO A 206 -9.48 -1.91 -4.54
N GLU A 207 -10.42 -0.98 -4.68
CA GLU A 207 -10.31 0.22 -5.52
C GLU A 207 -10.10 1.51 -4.72
N LEU A 208 -9.86 1.42 -3.41
CA LEU A 208 -9.71 2.63 -2.58
C LEU A 208 -8.40 3.37 -2.88
N VAL A 209 -7.32 2.65 -3.18
CA VAL A 209 -5.99 3.23 -3.41
C VAL A 209 -5.32 2.62 -4.66
N PRO A 210 -5.91 2.81 -5.86
CA PRO A 210 -5.52 2.07 -7.06
C PRO A 210 -4.08 2.37 -7.51
N GLY A 211 -3.59 3.60 -7.32
CA GLY A 211 -2.24 3.99 -7.69
C GLY A 211 -1.17 3.26 -6.87
N LEU A 212 -1.35 3.17 -5.55
CA LEU A 212 -0.41 2.46 -4.70
C LEU A 212 -0.49 0.94 -4.89
N ALA A 213 -1.69 0.40 -5.14
CA ALA A 213 -1.85 -1.01 -5.46
C ALA A 213 -1.11 -1.38 -6.76
N GLN A 214 -1.18 -0.54 -7.79
CA GLN A 214 -0.42 -0.74 -9.03
C GLN A 214 1.09 -0.69 -8.81
N ALA A 215 1.58 0.30 -8.05
CA ALA A 215 3.00 0.42 -7.71
C ALA A 215 3.52 -0.80 -6.93
N LEU A 216 2.73 -1.35 -6.01
CA LEU A 216 3.09 -2.57 -5.30
C LEU A 216 3.06 -3.81 -6.21
N ALA A 217 2.06 -3.92 -7.09
CA ALA A 217 1.97 -5.04 -8.02
C ALA A 217 3.18 -5.09 -8.96
N ALA A 218 3.67 -3.93 -9.40
CA ALA A 218 4.87 -3.80 -10.23
C ALA A 218 6.14 -4.35 -9.55
N THR A 219 6.18 -4.47 -8.21
CA THR A 219 7.32 -5.10 -7.50
C THR A 219 7.44 -6.61 -7.72
N PHE A 220 6.44 -7.21 -8.34
CA PHE A 220 6.45 -8.62 -8.76
C PHE A 220 6.72 -8.79 -10.26
N GLU A 221 6.88 -7.71 -11.01
CA GLU A 221 7.25 -7.72 -12.43
C GLU A 221 8.79 -7.76 -12.54
N ASP A 222 9.31 -8.57 -13.47
CA ASP A 222 10.76 -8.81 -13.68
C ASP A 222 11.46 -7.70 -14.49
#